data_AF-A0A1W9YMP1-F1
#
_entry.id   AF-A0A1W9YMP1-F1
#
_cell.length_a   1.000
_cell.length_b   1.000
_cell.length_c   1.000
_cell.angle_alpha   90.00
_cell.angle_beta   90.00
_cell.angle_gamma   90.00
#
_symmetry.space_group_name_H-M   'P 1'
#
loop_
_entity.id
_entity.type
_entity.pdbx_description
1 polymer ?
#
loop_
_entity_poly.entity_id
_entity_poly.type
_entity_poly.pdbx_seq_one_letter_code
_entity_poly.pdbx_strand_id
1 'polypeptide(L)'
;GYAAADRHFSQARMNPELLLVESDHDLRNSADFLVIDKIAKAIFRVPGVGRVQAITRPQGTPIEHTSIPFQISMQGTTQKMNEKYQQDMMANMLKQADDMQTTIVSMEKMSSITVQMAATTHSMVQKMKTMSMDIAELRDNIANFDDFFRPLRNYFYWEPHCFNIPGCWAIRSIFDTLDGIDVMTDGIQDLIPDMERLDALMPQMVALMPQMIATMKNMQRYMLTMYQTQKGIQDQMSAMQDNSSAMGEAFDAAQNDDSFYLPPETFENEDFKRGMKNFLSPDGHAVR
;
A
#
# COMPACT_ATOMS: atom_id res chain seq x y z
N GLY A 1 -44.17 37.81 46.36
CA GLY A 1 -43.83 36.97 45.20
C GLY A 1 -43.19 37.80 44.11
N TYR A 2 -44.00 38.50 43.31
CA TYR A 2 -43.56 39.28 42.15
C TYR A 2 -42.48 40.35 42.41
N ALA A 3 -42.54 41.06 43.54
CA ALA A 3 -41.53 42.09 43.89
C ALA A 3 -40.10 41.54 44.13
N ALA A 4 -39.94 40.24 44.40
CA ALA A 4 -38.64 39.58 44.51
C ALA A 4 -38.14 39.05 43.15
N ALA A 5 -39.05 38.71 42.25
CA ALA A 5 -38.75 38.23 40.90
C ALA A 5 -38.36 39.37 39.94
N ASP A 6 -38.94 40.56 40.11
CA ASP A 6 -38.58 41.81 39.39
C ASP A 6 -37.10 42.20 39.51
N ARG A 7 -36.41 41.72 40.56
CA ARG A 7 -34.98 42.01 40.79
C ARG A 7 -34.04 41.16 39.93
N HIS A 8 -34.52 40.03 39.41
CA HIS A 8 -33.71 39.04 38.69
C HIS A 8 -34.23 38.74 37.27
N PHE A 9 -35.49 39.05 36.97
CA PHE A 9 -36.10 38.84 35.66
C PHE A 9 -36.80 40.11 35.20
N SER A 10 -36.62 40.49 33.93
CA SER A 10 -37.36 41.62 33.35
C SER A 10 -38.87 41.35 33.39
N GLN A 11 -39.70 42.39 33.52
CA GLN A 11 -41.16 42.26 33.50
C GLN A 11 -41.68 41.48 32.27
N ALA A 12 -40.99 41.60 31.12
CA ALA A 12 -41.29 40.85 29.90
C ALA A 12 -41.14 39.32 30.03
N ARG A 13 -40.31 38.82 30.96
CA ARG A 13 -40.25 37.37 31.27
C ARG A 13 -41.33 36.93 32.25
N MET A 14 -41.94 37.86 32.99
CA MET A 14 -42.93 37.56 34.02
C MET A 14 -44.37 37.52 33.48
N ASN A 15 -44.64 38.19 32.35
CA ASN A 15 -45.92 38.13 31.62
C ASN A 15 -45.65 37.93 30.12
N PRO A 16 -45.41 36.69 29.66
CA PRO A 16 -45.24 36.43 28.24
C PRO A 16 -46.60 36.54 27.52
N GLU A 17 -46.58 37.09 26.31
CA GLU A 17 -47.68 36.90 25.37
C GLU A 17 -47.54 35.50 24.74
N LEU A 18 -48.64 34.75 24.72
CA LEU A 18 -48.71 33.41 24.15
C LEU A 18 -49.47 33.47 22.83
N LEU A 19 -48.84 33.00 21.76
CA LEU A 19 -49.48 32.77 20.48
C LEU A 19 -49.66 31.26 20.31
N LEU A 20 -50.88 30.81 20.03
CA LEU A 20 -51.15 29.42 19.70
C LEU A 20 -51.41 29.33 18.20
N VAL A 21 -50.75 28.39 17.54
CA VAL A 21 -50.98 28.04 16.13
C VAL A 21 -51.55 26.63 16.09
N GLU A 22 -52.69 26.46 15.42
CA GLU A 22 -53.41 25.19 15.28
C GLU A 22 -53.35 24.71 13.82
N SER A 23 -53.29 23.40 13.64
CA SER A 23 -53.19 22.70 12.35
C SER A 23 -54.17 21.53 12.28
N ASP A 24 -54.55 21.16 11.06
CA ASP A 24 -55.42 20.01 10.79
C ASP A 24 -54.65 18.67 10.73
N HIS A 25 -53.33 18.69 10.96
CA HIS A 25 -52.46 17.53 10.97
C HIS A 25 -51.38 17.63 12.07
N ASP A 26 -50.69 16.50 12.28
CA ASP A 26 -49.61 16.38 13.27
C ASP A 26 -48.35 17.14 12.83
N LEU A 27 -47.97 18.13 13.64
CA LEU A 27 -46.84 19.03 13.40
C LEU A 27 -45.46 18.41 13.72
N ARG A 28 -45.39 17.16 14.20
CA ARG A 28 -44.14 16.49 14.62
C ARG A 28 -43.33 15.93 13.45
N ASN A 29 -43.06 16.76 12.45
CA ASN A 29 -42.26 16.38 11.28
C ASN A 29 -41.40 17.55 10.76
N SER A 30 -40.45 17.24 9.88
CA SER A 30 -39.49 18.21 9.34
C SER A 30 -40.17 19.37 8.60
N ALA A 31 -41.25 19.13 7.86
CA ALA A 31 -41.89 20.16 7.04
C ALA A 31 -42.59 21.20 7.92
N ASP A 32 -43.34 20.76 8.93
CA ASP A 32 -44.03 21.66 9.85
C ASP A 32 -43.05 22.45 10.71
N PHE A 33 -41.93 21.86 11.10
CA PHE A 33 -40.89 22.58 11.83
C PHE A 33 -40.25 23.71 11.01
N LEU A 34 -40.15 23.59 9.68
CA LEU A 34 -39.74 24.70 8.81
C LEU A 34 -40.76 25.85 8.85
N VAL A 35 -42.06 25.53 8.88
CA VAL A 35 -43.14 26.52 8.95
C VAL A 35 -43.17 27.20 10.32
N ILE A 36 -43.03 26.43 11.40
CA ILE A 36 -42.96 26.94 12.77
C ILE A 36 -41.77 27.89 12.92
N ASP A 37 -40.60 27.53 12.38
CA ASP A 37 -39.43 28.40 12.42
C ASP A 37 -39.65 29.72 11.66
N LYS A 38 -40.28 29.64 10.47
CA LYS A 38 -40.67 30.83 9.69
C LYS A 38 -41.63 31.74 10.46
N ILE A 39 -42.60 31.18 11.19
CA ILE A 39 -43.53 31.92 12.04
C ILE A 39 -42.75 32.60 13.18
N ALA A 40 -41.90 31.86 13.90
CA ALA A 40 -41.12 32.38 15.01
C ALA A 40 -40.22 33.56 14.59
N LYS A 41 -39.58 33.47 13.42
CA LYS A 41 -38.79 34.56 12.83
C LYS A 41 -39.63 35.78 12.47
N ALA A 42 -40.81 35.58 11.90
CA ALA A 42 -41.70 36.67 11.55
C ALA A 42 -42.12 37.46 12.80
N ILE A 43 -42.43 36.76 13.90
CA ILE A 43 -42.76 37.36 15.20
C ILE A 43 -41.55 38.09 15.78
N PHE A 44 -40.36 37.49 15.72
CA PHE A 44 -39.14 38.12 16.24
C PHE A 44 -38.78 39.44 15.53
N ARG A 45 -39.18 39.61 14.27
CA ARG A 45 -38.99 40.86 13.51
C ARG A 45 -40.00 41.97 13.85
N VAL A 46 -41.02 41.69 14.64
CA VAL A 46 -42.00 42.71 15.07
C VAL A 46 -41.33 43.69 16.05
N PRO A 47 -41.43 45.02 15.81
CA PRO A 47 -40.86 46.01 16.72
C PRO A 47 -41.38 45.84 18.16
N GLY A 48 -40.46 45.76 19.12
CA GLY A 48 -40.78 45.56 20.54
C GLY A 48 -40.66 44.12 21.03
N VAL A 49 -40.52 43.13 20.13
CA VAL A 49 -40.25 41.74 20.51
C VAL A 49 -38.76 41.55 20.79
N GLY A 50 -38.41 41.25 22.04
CA GLY A 50 -37.02 41.00 22.45
C GLY A 50 -36.57 39.55 22.37
N ARG A 51 -37.51 38.59 22.36
CA ARG A 51 -37.24 37.15 22.32
C ARG A 51 -38.51 36.37 21.94
N VAL A 52 -38.37 35.34 21.12
CA VAL A 52 -39.44 34.37 20.82
C VAL A 52 -38.97 33.01 21.29
N GLN A 53 -39.78 32.30 22.08
CA GLN A 53 -39.50 30.94 22.50
C GLN A 53 -40.47 30.00 21.79
N ALA A 54 -39.94 29.09 20.99
CA ALA A 54 -40.69 28.08 20.26
C ALA A 54 -39.88 26.77 20.23
N ILE A 55 -40.46 25.67 19.75
CA ILE A 55 -39.74 24.39 19.69
C ILE A 55 -38.47 24.45 18.83
N THR A 56 -38.42 25.30 17.79
CA THR A 56 -37.24 25.50 16.94
C THR A 56 -36.20 26.44 17.57
N ARG A 57 -36.56 27.12 18.67
CA ARG A 57 -35.77 28.15 19.37
C ARG A 57 -36.04 28.14 20.89
N PRO A 58 -35.85 27.02 21.61
CA PRO A 58 -36.37 26.85 22.97
C PRO A 58 -35.77 27.84 23.99
N GLN A 59 -34.51 28.24 23.78
CA GLN A 59 -33.81 29.23 24.61
C GLN A 59 -34.00 30.68 24.14
N GLY A 60 -34.67 30.89 23.01
CA GLY A 60 -34.80 32.18 22.33
C GLY A 60 -33.83 32.38 21.16
N THR A 61 -32.80 31.55 21.07
CA THR A 61 -31.88 31.44 19.94
C THR A 61 -32.19 30.16 19.15
N PRO A 62 -31.84 30.10 17.85
CA PRO A 62 -31.92 28.87 17.07
C PRO A 62 -31.19 27.70 17.75
N ILE A 63 -31.67 26.48 17.50
CA ILE A 63 -30.98 25.27 17.94
C ILE A 63 -29.67 25.16 17.15
N GLU A 64 -28.56 25.00 17.86
CA GLU A 64 -27.24 24.73 17.27
C GLU A 64 -27.29 23.49 16.38
N HIS A 65 -26.47 23.46 15.33
CA HIS A 65 -26.27 22.29 14.48
C HIS A 65 -27.48 21.90 13.60
N THR A 66 -28.45 22.80 13.44
CA THR A 66 -29.68 22.57 12.66
C THR A 66 -29.71 23.27 11.31
N SER A 67 -28.67 24.03 10.96
CA SER A 67 -28.61 24.67 9.64
C SER A 67 -28.20 23.66 8.55
N ILE A 68 -28.77 23.78 7.35
CA ILE A 68 -28.36 22.97 6.18
C ILE A 68 -26.84 23.03 5.94
N PRO A 69 -26.17 24.21 5.96
CA PRO A 69 -24.71 24.29 5.85
C PRO A 69 -23.97 23.47 6.90
N PHE A 70 -24.44 23.46 8.15
CA PHE A 70 -23.85 22.65 9.20
C PHE A 70 -24.06 21.14 8.98
N GLN A 71 -25.24 20.73 8.48
CA GLN A 71 -25.47 19.32 8.16
C GLN A 71 -24.61 18.84 7.00
N ILE A 72 -24.45 19.67 5.96
CA ILE A 72 -23.52 19.41 4.84
C ILE A 72 -22.09 19.27 5.37
N SER A 73 -21.68 20.15 6.29
CA SER A 73 -20.35 20.06 6.88
C SER A 73 -20.15 18.80 7.72
N MET A 74 -21.17 18.40 8.47
CA MET A 74 -21.16 17.17 9.28
C MET A 74 -21.04 15.91 8.40
N GLN A 75 -21.65 15.92 7.21
CA GLN A 75 -21.54 14.82 6.25
C GLN A 75 -20.11 14.62 5.76
N GLY A 76 -19.31 15.69 5.66
CA GLY A 76 -17.89 15.65 5.33
C GLY A 76 -17.00 15.08 6.45
N THR A 77 -17.45 15.13 7.71
CA THR A 77 -16.66 14.69 8.87
C THR A 77 -16.33 13.19 8.83
N THR A 78 -17.27 12.35 8.40
CA THR A 78 -17.03 10.90 8.22
C THR A 78 -15.94 10.64 7.18
N GLN A 79 -15.89 11.45 6.13
CA GLN A 79 -14.86 11.33 5.10
C GLN A 79 -13.49 11.75 5.63
N LYS A 80 -13.44 12.81 6.45
CA LYS A 80 -12.22 13.25 7.17
C LYS A 80 -11.72 12.21 8.18
N MET A 81 -12.62 11.50 8.88
CA MET A 81 -12.23 10.38 9.74
C MET A 81 -11.55 9.25 8.94
N ASN A 82 -12.00 8.99 7.72
CA ASN A 82 -11.40 7.99 6.84
C ASN A 82 -10.14 8.48 6.11
N GLU A 83 -9.85 9.78 6.13
CA GLU A 83 -8.71 10.38 5.44
C GLU A 83 -7.39 9.81 5.93
N LYS A 84 -7.21 9.68 7.25
CA LYS A 84 -6.00 9.11 7.84
C LYS A 84 -5.76 7.68 7.37
N TYR A 85 -6.81 6.85 7.32
CA TYR A 85 -6.70 5.49 6.81
C TYR A 85 -6.20 5.47 5.36
N GLN A 86 -6.76 6.33 4.51
CA GLN A 86 -6.34 6.45 3.12
C GLN A 86 -4.89 6.96 2.99
N GLN A 87 -4.49 7.93 3.81
CA GLN A 87 -3.10 8.43 3.85
C GLN A 87 -2.11 7.34 4.27
N ASP A 88 -2.45 6.55 5.29
CA ASP A 88 -1.61 5.44 5.77
C ASP A 88 -1.46 4.36 4.68
N MET A 89 -2.53 4.06 3.92
CA MET A 89 -2.48 3.14 2.78
C MET A 89 -1.58 3.65 1.65
N MET A 90 -1.63 4.95 1.33
CA MET A 90 -0.73 5.54 0.34
C MET A 90 0.73 5.57 0.82
N ALA A 91 0.99 5.77 2.11
CA ALA A 91 2.34 5.69 2.66
C ALA A 91 2.91 4.26 2.53
N ASN A 92 2.08 3.23 2.71
CA ASN A 92 2.48 1.84 2.46
C ASN A 92 2.77 1.58 0.97
N MET A 93 2.04 2.23 0.07
CA MET A 93 2.28 2.15 -1.36
C MET A 93 3.64 2.75 -1.77
N LEU A 94 4.04 3.87 -1.15
CA LEU A 94 5.39 4.41 -1.33
C LEU A 94 6.47 3.44 -0.85
N LYS A 95 6.31 2.86 0.35
CA LYS A 95 7.24 1.85 0.87
C LYS A 95 7.36 0.66 -0.09
N GLN A 96 6.26 0.21 -0.66
CA GLN A 96 6.28 -0.87 -1.65
C GLN A 96 7.08 -0.48 -2.91
N ALA A 97 6.99 0.77 -3.38
CA ALA A 97 7.80 1.26 -4.49
C ALA A 97 9.30 1.34 -4.14
N ASP A 98 9.65 1.67 -2.90
CA ASP A 98 11.03 1.68 -2.39
C ASP A 98 11.59 0.24 -2.25
N ASP A 99 10.79 -0.70 -1.77
CA ASP A 99 11.16 -2.12 -1.72
C ASP A 99 11.40 -2.69 -3.12
N MET A 100 10.60 -2.26 -4.10
CA MET A 100 10.84 -2.57 -5.51
C MET A 100 12.14 -1.96 -6.01
N GLN A 101 12.52 -0.76 -5.60
CA GLN A 101 13.83 -0.17 -5.94
C GLN A 101 14.96 -1.07 -5.45
N THR A 102 14.87 -1.52 -4.20
CA THR A 102 15.86 -2.41 -3.58
C THR A 102 15.97 -3.74 -4.34
N THR A 103 14.83 -4.27 -4.78
CA THR A 103 14.76 -5.49 -5.59
C THR A 103 15.39 -5.28 -6.98
N ILE A 104 15.10 -4.16 -7.64
CA ILE A 104 15.70 -3.78 -8.94
C ILE A 104 17.22 -3.72 -8.83
N VAL A 105 17.75 -3.03 -7.81
CA VAL A 105 19.21 -2.93 -7.58
C VAL A 105 19.82 -4.32 -7.35
N SER A 106 19.13 -5.17 -6.59
CA SER A 106 19.58 -6.54 -6.34
C SER A 106 19.61 -7.39 -7.62
N MET A 107 18.61 -7.24 -8.49
CA MET A 107 18.56 -7.91 -9.79
C MET A 107 19.62 -7.38 -10.76
N GLU A 108 19.90 -6.08 -10.76
CA GLU A 108 21.00 -5.49 -11.55
C GLU A 108 22.35 -6.05 -11.12
N LYS A 109 22.58 -6.17 -9.80
CA LYS A 109 23.79 -6.79 -9.25
C LYS A 109 23.89 -8.27 -9.62
N MET A 110 22.79 -9.03 -9.50
CA MET A 110 22.72 -10.43 -9.91
C MET A 110 23.04 -10.57 -11.41
N SER A 111 22.47 -9.71 -12.25
CA SER A 111 22.74 -9.68 -13.69
C SER A 111 24.22 -9.44 -14.00
N SER A 112 24.85 -8.47 -13.34
CA SER A 112 26.29 -8.22 -13.49
C SER A 112 27.13 -9.43 -13.09
N ILE A 113 26.78 -10.10 -11.98
CA ILE A 113 27.48 -11.31 -11.52
C ILE A 113 27.30 -12.44 -12.53
N THR A 114 26.10 -12.67 -13.04
CA THR A 114 25.87 -13.76 -14.02
C THR A 114 26.58 -13.50 -15.35
N VAL A 115 26.70 -12.24 -15.78
CA VAL A 115 27.54 -11.87 -16.94
C VAL A 115 29.01 -12.26 -16.69
N GLN A 116 29.55 -11.95 -15.52
CA GLN A 116 30.91 -12.34 -15.15
C GLN A 116 31.08 -13.86 -15.04
N MET A 117 30.07 -14.57 -14.52
CA MET A 117 30.06 -16.03 -14.47
C MET A 117 30.06 -16.63 -15.88
N ALA A 118 29.21 -16.13 -16.78
CA ALA A 118 29.17 -16.58 -18.18
C ALA A 118 30.53 -16.38 -18.87
N ALA A 119 31.15 -15.21 -18.72
CA ALA A 119 32.47 -14.92 -19.27
C ALA A 119 33.57 -15.83 -18.68
N THR A 120 33.51 -16.11 -17.37
CA THR A 120 34.47 -16.98 -16.68
C THR A 120 34.31 -18.43 -17.11
N THR A 121 33.08 -18.93 -17.21
CA THR A 121 32.77 -20.25 -17.77
C THR A 121 33.31 -20.37 -19.18
N HIS A 122 33.03 -19.40 -20.05
CA HIS A 122 33.53 -19.41 -21.43
C HIS A 122 35.05 -19.52 -21.47
N SER A 123 35.75 -18.71 -20.67
CA SER A 123 37.21 -18.79 -20.54
C SER A 123 37.68 -20.17 -20.05
N MET A 124 36.96 -20.77 -19.10
CA MET A 124 37.27 -22.09 -18.56
C MET A 124 37.10 -23.19 -19.62
N VAL A 125 36.02 -23.16 -20.41
CA VAL A 125 35.79 -24.12 -21.50
C VAL A 125 36.88 -24.02 -22.56
N GLN A 126 37.26 -22.80 -22.97
CA GLN A 126 38.35 -22.60 -23.93
C GLN A 126 39.66 -23.19 -23.41
N LYS A 127 40.01 -22.93 -22.15
CA LYS A 127 41.23 -23.48 -21.52
C LYS A 127 41.17 -25.01 -21.39
N MET A 128 40.02 -25.58 -21.05
CA MET A 128 39.86 -27.04 -20.97
C MET A 128 40.02 -27.70 -22.34
N LYS A 129 39.51 -27.09 -23.41
CA LYS A 129 39.72 -27.57 -24.78
C LYS A 129 41.20 -27.57 -25.15
N THR A 130 41.91 -26.47 -24.87
CA THR A 130 43.36 -26.41 -25.08
C THR A 130 44.09 -27.48 -24.29
N MET A 131 43.78 -27.61 -23.00
CA MET A 131 44.38 -28.62 -22.13
C MET A 131 44.12 -30.05 -22.62
N SER A 132 42.92 -30.35 -23.14
CA SER A 132 42.61 -31.66 -23.70
C SER A 132 43.39 -31.96 -24.98
N MET A 133 43.62 -30.96 -25.84
CA MET A 133 44.49 -31.11 -27.01
C MET A 133 45.94 -31.37 -26.59
N ASP A 134 46.46 -30.61 -25.62
CA ASP A 134 47.82 -30.78 -25.11
C ASP A 134 48.04 -32.16 -24.46
N ILE A 135 47.04 -32.65 -23.71
CA ILE A 135 47.08 -33.97 -23.07
C ILE A 135 46.97 -35.09 -24.11
N ALA A 136 46.14 -34.93 -25.14
CA ALA A 136 46.05 -35.89 -26.24
C ALA A 136 47.41 -36.03 -26.96
N GLU A 137 48.10 -34.91 -27.23
CA GLU A 137 49.45 -34.93 -27.81
C GLU A 137 50.47 -35.63 -26.89
N LEU A 138 50.42 -35.36 -25.58
CA LEU A 138 51.28 -36.03 -24.60
C LEU A 138 51.02 -37.54 -24.55
N ARG A 139 49.75 -37.95 -24.57
CA ARG A 139 49.32 -39.35 -24.61
C ARG A 139 49.83 -40.06 -25.87
N ASP A 140 49.71 -39.43 -27.03
CA ASP A 140 50.21 -39.96 -28.30
C ASP A 140 51.74 -40.12 -28.27
N ASN A 141 52.48 -39.15 -27.71
CA ASN A 141 53.92 -39.24 -27.52
C ASN A 141 54.33 -40.37 -26.56
N ILE A 142 53.55 -40.60 -25.50
CA ILE A 142 53.79 -41.68 -24.55
C ILE A 142 53.46 -43.05 -25.16
N ALA A 143 52.38 -43.16 -25.93
CA ALA A 143 52.04 -44.39 -26.65
C ALA A 143 53.17 -44.78 -27.62
N ASN A 144 53.74 -43.81 -28.34
CA ASN A 144 54.91 -44.04 -29.21
C ASN A 144 56.14 -44.54 -28.43
N PHE A 145 56.38 -44.01 -27.22
CA PHE A 145 57.45 -44.47 -26.34
C PHE A 145 57.19 -45.90 -25.81
N ASP A 146 55.98 -46.17 -25.32
CA ASP A 146 55.58 -47.49 -24.82
C ASP A 146 55.70 -48.56 -25.91
N ASP A 147 55.27 -48.25 -27.14
CA ASP A 147 55.37 -49.16 -28.28
C ASP A 147 56.82 -49.55 -28.60
N PHE A 148 57.76 -48.61 -28.50
CA PHE A 148 59.18 -48.89 -28.72
C PHE A 148 59.77 -49.79 -27.61
N PHE A 149 59.42 -49.54 -26.33
CA PHE A 149 59.95 -50.28 -25.19
C PHE A 149 59.13 -51.51 -24.79
N ARG A 150 58.03 -51.80 -25.48
CA ARG A 150 57.13 -52.93 -25.26
C ARG A 150 57.84 -54.29 -25.07
N PRO A 151 58.89 -54.65 -25.83
CA PRO A 151 59.62 -55.90 -25.62
C PRO A 151 60.30 -55.97 -24.24
N LEU A 152 60.85 -54.84 -23.78
CA LEU A 152 61.52 -54.72 -22.49
C LEU A 152 60.49 -54.72 -21.34
N ARG A 153 59.34 -54.05 -21.52
CA ARG A 153 58.21 -54.11 -20.59
C ARG A 153 57.74 -55.55 -20.37
N ASN A 154 57.52 -56.30 -21.46
CA ASN A 154 57.08 -57.70 -21.37
C ASN A 154 58.04 -58.58 -20.58
N TYR A 155 59.36 -58.35 -20.70
CA TYR A 155 60.37 -59.07 -19.92
C TYR A 155 60.24 -58.79 -18.41
N PHE A 156 60.09 -57.52 -18.02
CA PHE A 156 59.98 -57.14 -16.60
C PHE A 156 58.65 -57.55 -15.93
N TYR A 157 57.55 -57.64 -16.70
CA TYR A 157 56.27 -58.14 -16.17
C TYR A 157 56.22 -59.68 -16.06
N TRP A 158 57.06 -60.41 -16.80
CA TRP A 158 57.12 -61.87 -16.78
C TRP A 158 57.95 -62.45 -15.63
N GLU A 159 58.91 -61.69 -15.08
CA GLU A 159 59.81 -62.15 -14.01
C GLU A 159 59.09 -62.23 -12.62
N PRO A 160 58.94 -63.41 -11.99
CA PRO A 160 58.18 -63.60 -10.75
C PRO A 160 58.70 -62.84 -9.53
N HIS A 161 60.00 -62.51 -9.51
CA HIS A 161 60.67 -61.86 -8.37
C HIS A 161 60.93 -60.36 -8.58
N CYS A 162 60.35 -59.74 -9.62
CA CYS A 162 60.57 -58.33 -9.94
C CYS A 162 60.34 -57.37 -8.75
N PHE A 163 59.38 -57.68 -7.87
CA PHE A 163 59.06 -56.88 -6.68
C PHE A 163 60.21 -56.84 -5.64
N ASN A 164 61.08 -57.86 -5.63
CA ASN A 164 62.19 -57.97 -4.69
C ASN A 164 63.51 -57.41 -5.26
N ILE A 165 63.53 -56.97 -6.52
CA ILE A 165 64.70 -56.40 -7.20
C ILE A 165 64.47 -54.89 -7.38
N PRO A 166 65.18 -54.01 -6.63
CA PRO A 166 64.91 -52.57 -6.63
C PRO A 166 64.88 -51.91 -8.02
N GLY A 167 65.74 -52.35 -8.94
CA GLY A 167 65.78 -51.85 -10.32
C GLY A 167 64.62 -52.33 -11.20
N CYS A 168 64.13 -53.56 -11.00
CA CYS A 168 63.01 -54.10 -11.75
C CYS A 168 61.69 -53.43 -11.33
N TRP A 169 61.48 -53.29 -10.01
CA TRP A 169 60.33 -52.60 -9.46
C TRP A 169 60.26 -51.13 -9.91
N ALA A 170 61.39 -50.41 -9.89
CA ALA A 170 61.45 -49.02 -10.34
C ALA A 170 61.03 -48.85 -11.82
N ILE A 171 61.51 -49.74 -12.70
CA ILE A 171 61.14 -49.71 -14.13
C ILE A 171 59.67 -50.08 -14.33
N ARG A 172 59.16 -51.07 -13.58
CA ARG A 172 57.74 -51.45 -13.60
C ARG A 172 56.82 -50.29 -13.18
N SER A 173 57.17 -49.59 -12.10
CA SER A 173 56.40 -48.42 -11.63
C SER A 173 56.37 -47.27 -12.64
N ILE A 174 57.41 -47.11 -13.47
CA ILE A 174 57.40 -46.13 -14.57
C ILE A 174 56.32 -46.50 -15.58
N PHE A 175 56.25 -47.76 -16.03
CA PHE A 175 55.22 -48.21 -16.97
C PHE A 175 53.80 -48.12 -16.38
N ASP A 176 53.61 -48.51 -15.11
CA ASP A 176 52.31 -48.36 -14.42
C ASP A 176 51.87 -46.87 -14.35
N THR A 177 52.82 -45.93 -14.28
CA THR A 177 52.53 -44.49 -14.31
C THR A 177 52.13 -44.00 -15.71
N LEU A 178 52.71 -44.58 -16.77
CA LEU A 178 52.34 -44.27 -18.16
C LEU A 178 50.91 -44.73 -18.45
N ASP A 179 50.51 -45.91 -17.98
CA ASP A 179 49.15 -46.44 -18.13
C ASP A 179 48.10 -45.54 -17.42
N GLY A 180 48.48 -44.84 -16.35
CA GLY A 180 47.60 -43.89 -15.65
C GLY A 180 47.23 -42.63 -16.44
N ILE A 181 47.97 -42.32 -17.51
CA ILE A 181 47.77 -41.11 -18.33
C ILE A 181 46.58 -41.26 -19.28
N ASP A 182 46.32 -42.48 -19.77
CA ASP A 182 45.14 -42.78 -20.59
C ASP A 182 43.84 -42.52 -19.80
N VAL A 183 43.76 -43.02 -18.56
CA VAL A 183 42.59 -42.83 -17.68
C VAL A 183 42.35 -41.35 -17.38
N MET A 184 43.41 -40.56 -17.18
CA MET A 184 43.31 -39.11 -16.96
C MET A 184 42.82 -38.39 -18.22
N THR A 185 43.27 -38.81 -19.40
CA THR A 185 42.90 -38.22 -20.70
C THR A 185 41.42 -38.44 -21.00
N ASP A 186 40.93 -39.67 -20.83
CA ASP A 186 39.52 -40.02 -21.04
C ASP A 186 38.61 -39.22 -20.11
N GLY A 187 38.97 -39.13 -18.81
CA GLY A 187 38.19 -38.36 -17.84
C GLY A 187 38.08 -36.86 -18.16
N ILE A 188 39.10 -36.27 -18.78
CA ILE A 188 39.06 -34.87 -19.22
C ILE A 188 38.20 -34.70 -20.47
N GLN A 189 38.30 -35.63 -21.42
CA GLN A 189 37.48 -35.61 -22.64
C GLN A 189 35.99 -35.77 -22.31
N ASP A 190 35.65 -36.60 -21.33
CA ASP A 190 34.28 -36.81 -20.88
C ASP A 190 33.67 -35.56 -20.21
N LEU A 191 34.49 -34.69 -19.60
CA LEU A 191 34.03 -33.46 -18.94
C LEU A 191 33.75 -32.29 -19.90
N ILE A 192 34.40 -32.26 -21.07
CA ILE A 192 34.27 -31.14 -22.03
C ILE A 192 32.83 -30.92 -22.48
N PRO A 193 32.05 -31.94 -22.91
CA PRO A 193 30.68 -31.75 -23.37
C PRO A 193 29.76 -31.11 -22.32
N ASP A 194 29.92 -31.48 -21.04
CA ASP A 194 29.13 -30.90 -19.95
C ASP A 194 29.49 -29.43 -19.71
N MET A 195 30.78 -29.09 -19.81
CA MET A 195 31.27 -27.73 -19.69
C MET A 195 30.81 -26.85 -20.86
N GLU A 196 30.84 -27.36 -22.10
CA GLU A 196 30.28 -26.70 -23.28
C GLU A 196 28.77 -26.46 -23.14
N ARG A 197 28.03 -27.42 -22.58
CA ARG A 197 26.60 -27.25 -22.31
C ARG A 197 26.34 -26.15 -21.30
N LEU A 198 27.16 -26.06 -20.25
CA LEU A 198 27.09 -24.96 -19.28
C LEU A 198 27.39 -23.61 -19.96
N ASP A 199 28.42 -23.55 -20.81
CA ASP A 199 28.78 -22.36 -21.59
C ASP A 199 27.67 -21.91 -22.56
N ALA A 200 26.91 -22.86 -23.13
CA ALA A 200 25.78 -22.54 -24.00
C ALA A 200 24.53 -22.05 -23.24
N LEU A 201 24.34 -22.48 -22.00
CA LEU A 201 23.16 -22.12 -21.18
C LEU A 201 23.33 -20.77 -20.48
N MET A 202 24.53 -20.44 -20.00
CA MET A 202 24.78 -19.21 -19.23
C MET A 202 24.40 -17.93 -20.00
N PRO A 203 24.75 -17.75 -21.30
CA PRO A 203 24.32 -16.60 -22.10
C PRO A 203 22.80 -16.47 -22.24
N GLN A 204 22.07 -17.59 -22.27
CA GLN A 204 20.60 -17.56 -22.35
C GLN A 204 20.01 -16.98 -21.06
N MET A 205 20.57 -17.34 -19.90
CA MET A 205 20.18 -16.73 -18.62
C MET A 205 20.49 -15.23 -18.59
N VAL A 206 21.67 -14.83 -19.08
CA VAL A 206 22.07 -13.42 -19.23
C VAL A 206 21.08 -12.63 -20.10
N ALA A 207 20.61 -13.21 -21.21
CA ALA A 207 19.72 -12.55 -22.15
C ALA A 207 18.34 -12.22 -21.56
N LEU A 208 17.85 -13.01 -20.60
CA LEU A 208 16.51 -12.84 -20.00
C LEU A 208 16.46 -11.78 -18.90
N MET A 209 17.57 -11.55 -18.19
CA MET A 209 17.60 -10.66 -17.03
C MET A 209 17.22 -9.19 -17.33
N PRO A 210 17.67 -8.57 -18.45
CA PRO A 210 17.28 -7.20 -18.78
C PRO A 210 15.77 -7.00 -18.87
N GLN A 211 15.04 -7.96 -19.46
CA GLN A 211 13.58 -7.90 -19.58
C GLN A 211 12.90 -7.97 -18.20
N MET A 212 13.39 -8.83 -17.30
CA MET A 212 12.86 -8.95 -15.95
C MET A 212 13.08 -7.64 -15.16
N ILE A 213 14.29 -7.06 -15.22
CA ILE A 213 14.62 -5.79 -14.57
C ILE A 213 13.75 -4.65 -15.13
N ALA A 214 13.58 -4.58 -16.45
CA ALA A 214 12.76 -3.56 -17.10
C ALA A 214 11.28 -3.65 -16.66
N THR A 215 10.76 -4.87 -16.52
CA THR A 215 9.39 -5.10 -16.04
C THR A 215 9.21 -4.59 -14.61
N MET A 216 10.16 -4.88 -13.72
CA MET A 216 10.15 -4.37 -12.34
C MET A 216 10.23 -2.84 -12.29
N LYS A 217 11.09 -2.21 -13.11
CA LYS A 217 11.18 -0.75 -13.24
C LYS A 217 9.87 -0.12 -13.74
N ASN A 218 9.17 -0.77 -14.66
CA ASN A 218 7.86 -0.30 -15.13
C ASN A 218 6.80 -0.39 -14.03
N MET A 219 6.71 -1.52 -13.34
CA MET A 219 5.77 -1.70 -12.24
C MET A 219 6.00 -0.67 -11.12
N GLN A 220 7.26 -0.40 -10.77
CA GLN A 220 7.59 0.65 -9.80
C GLN A 220 7.12 2.03 -10.26
N ARG A 221 7.38 2.39 -11.52
CA ARG A 221 6.91 3.65 -12.10
C ARG A 221 5.38 3.77 -12.06
N TYR A 222 4.66 2.71 -12.39
CA TYR A 222 3.19 2.71 -12.32
C TYR A 222 2.70 2.92 -10.88
N MET A 223 3.35 2.28 -9.91
CA MET A 223 3.02 2.46 -8.50
C MET A 223 3.25 3.91 -8.04
N LEU A 224 4.40 4.50 -8.37
CA LEU A 224 4.69 5.90 -8.04
C LEU A 224 3.72 6.88 -8.74
N THR A 225 3.38 6.63 -10.00
CA THR A 225 2.44 7.47 -10.75
C THR A 225 1.03 7.38 -10.16
N MET A 226 0.60 6.17 -9.78
CA MET A 226 -0.69 5.96 -9.13
C MET A 226 -0.72 6.63 -7.76
N TYR A 227 0.35 6.54 -6.97
CA TYR A 227 0.49 7.28 -5.70
C TYR A 227 0.34 8.80 -5.91
N GLN A 228 1.06 9.38 -6.87
CA GLN A 228 0.99 10.82 -7.14
C GLN A 228 -0.42 11.27 -7.55
N THR A 229 -1.08 10.46 -8.39
CA THR A 229 -2.45 10.75 -8.84
C THR A 229 -3.44 10.67 -7.69
N GLN A 230 -3.36 9.61 -6.87
CA GLN A 230 -4.26 9.40 -5.74
C GLN A 230 -4.05 10.46 -4.66
N LYS A 231 -2.79 10.83 -4.39
CA LYS A 231 -2.44 11.91 -3.48
C LYS A 231 -3.01 13.25 -3.94
N GLY A 232 -2.88 13.59 -5.22
CA GLY A 232 -3.45 14.83 -5.77
C GLY A 232 -4.97 14.91 -5.60
N ILE A 233 -5.69 13.81 -5.85
CA ILE A 233 -7.13 13.72 -5.63
C ILE A 233 -7.47 13.85 -4.13
N GLN A 234 -6.71 13.20 -3.26
CA GLN A 234 -6.95 13.28 -1.82
C GLN A 234 -6.71 14.69 -1.28
N ASP A 235 -5.61 15.32 -1.66
CA ASP A 235 -5.29 16.68 -1.23
C ASP A 235 -6.38 17.67 -1.69
N GLN A 236 -6.92 17.49 -2.91
CA GLN A 236 -8.06 18.26 -3.41
C GLN A 236 -9.33 18.03 -2.57
N MET A 237 -9.66 16.78 -2.29
CA MET A 237 -10.83 16.41 -1.48
C MET A 237 -10.73 16.97 -0.06
N SER A 238 -9.56 16.88 0.57
CA SER A 238 -9.27 17.41 1.90
C SER A 238 -9.47 18.92 1.96
N ALA A 239 -8.94 19.66 0.99
CA ALA A 239 -9.14 21.12 0.88
C ALA A 239 -10.61 21.51 0.67
N MET A 240 -11.39 20.73 -0.10
CA MET A 240 -12.84 20.95 -0.25
C MET A 240 -13.59 20.69 1.05
N GLN A 241 -13.19 19.67 1.82
CA GLN A 241 -13.77 19.32 3.11
C GLN A 241 -13.55 20.43 4.15
N ASP A 242 -12.33 20.94 4.26
CA ASP A 242 -11.98 21.99 5.22
C ASP A 242 -12.81 23.28 4.98
N ASN A 243 -13.04 23.65 3.72
CA ASN A 243 -13.92 24.77 3.39
C ASN A 243 -15.37 24.51 3.80
N SER A 244 -15.86 23.27 3.66
CA SER A 244 -17.22 22.92 4.09
C SER A 244 -17.37 22.93 5.60
N SER A 245 -16.38 22.43 6.36
CA SER A 245 -16.36 22.49 7.83
C SER A 245 -16.37 23.93 8.34
N ALA A 246 -15.49 24.78 7.79
CA ALA A 246 -15.44 26.20 8.15
C ALA A 246 -16.77 26.93 7.84
N MET A 247 -17.45 26.57 6.74
CA MET A 247 -18.77 27.12 6.43
C MET A 247 -19.81 26.73 7.49
N GLY A 248 -19.91 25.45 7.85
CA GLY A 248 -20.85 24.98 8.87
C GLY A 248 -20.63 25.67 10.21
N GLU A 249 -19.38 25.75 10.67
CA GLU A 249 -19.00 26.46 11.89
C GLU A 249 -19.34 27.96 11.85
N ALA A 250 -19.12 28.62 10.71
CA ALA A 250 -19.44 30.04 10.56
C ALA A 250 -20.96 30.31 10.63
N PHE A 251 -21.79 29.47 10.01
CA PHE A 251 -23.25 29.60 10.07
C PHE A 251 -23.78 29.34 11.48
N ASP A 252 -23.23 28.35 12.17
CA ASP A 252 -23.62 27.99 13.53
C ASP A 252 -23.19 29.09 14.53
N ALA A 253 -21.96 29.58 14.44
CA ALA A 253 -21.44 30.69 15.25
C ALA A 253 -22.21 32.01 15.02
N ALA A 254 -22.66 32.27 13.79
CA ALA A 254 -23.50 33.42 13.46
C ALA A 254 -24.93 33.28 13.98
N GLN A 255 -25.32 32.11 14.50
CA GLN A 255 -26.70 31.76 14.84
C GLN A 255 -27.65 32.04 13.66
N ASN A 256 -27.15 31.84 12.43
CA ASN A 256 -27.92 32.05 11.22
C ASN A 256 -28.72 30.78 10.93
N ASP A 257 -30.02 30.89 11.12
CA ASP A 257 -30.97 29.81 10.89
C ASP A 257 -31.82 30.01 9.64
N ASP A 258 -31.48 30.95 8.74
CA ASP A 258 -32.22 31.16 7.48
C ASP A 258 -32.37 29.87 6.65
N SER A 259 -31.46 28.93 6.85
CA SER A 259 -31.48 27.57 6.29
C SER A 259 -31.73 26.49 7.36
N PHE A 260 -32.60 26.75 8.35
CA PHE A 260 -32.99 25.77 9.37
C PHE A 260 -33.54 24.50 8.71
N TYR A 261 -33.15 23.33 9.22
CA TYR A 261 -33.69 22.04 8.81
C TYR A 261 -33.43 21.00 9.92
N LEU A 262 -34.43 20.19 10.23
CA LEU A 262 -34.28 19.03 11.11
C LEU A 262 -34.56 17.75 10.33
N PRO A 263 -33.61 16.80 10.28
CA PRO A 263 -33.83 15.54 9.59
C PRO A 263 -34.86 14.69 10.36
N PRO A 264 -35.61 13.80 9.68
CA PRO A 264 -36.64 12.97 10.28
C PRO A 264 -36.15 12.16 11.50
N GLU A 265 -34.88 11.71 11.49
CA GLU A 265 -34.32 10.94 12.61
C GLU A 265 -34.28 11.72 13.93
N THR A 266 -34.26 13.05 13.88
CA THR A 266 -34.27 13.89 15.10
C THR A 266 -35.58 13.72 15.88
N PHE A 267 -36.69 13.46 15.18
CA PHE A 267 -38.01 13.25 15.79
C PHE A 267 -38.10 11.90 16.53
N GLU A 268 -37.18 10.96 16.26
CA GLU A 268 -37.10 9.69 16.96
C GLU A 268 -36.33 9.79 18.28
N ASN A 269 -35.54 10.85 18.48
CA ASN A 269 -34.73 11.06 19.68
C ASN A 269 -35.62 11.31 20.92
N GLU A 270 -35.39 10.55 22.00
CA GLU A 270 -36.21 10.61 23.22
C GLU A 270 -36.14 11.95 23.95
N ASP A 271 -35.01 12.62 23.95
CA ASP A 271 -34.87 13.94 24.58
C ASP A 271 -35.58 15.03 23.75
N PHE A 272 -35.52 14.92 22.43
CA PHE A 272 -36.29 15.79 21.54
C PHE A 272 -37.79 15.59 21.70
N LYS A 273 -38.27 14.34 21.81
CA LYS A 273 -39.67 14.03 22.14
C LYS A 273 -40.12 14.61 23.48
N ARG A 274 -39.26 14.62 24.49
CA ARG A 274 -39.54 15.27 25.78
C ARG A 274 -39.67 16.79 25.62
N GLY A 275 -38.78 17.40 24.84
CA GLY A 275 -38.85 18.82 24.50
C GLY A 275 -40.14 19.19 23.78
N MET A 276 -40.54 18.40 22.77
CA MET A 276 -41.77 18.63 21.99
C MET A 276 -43.02 18.70 22.87
N LYS A 277 -43.13 17.87 23.93
CA LYS A 277 -44.27 17.91 24.86
C LYS A 277 -44.46 19.25 25.58
N ASN A 278 -43.41 20.07 25.65
CA ASN A 278 -43.48 21.41 26.25
C ASN A 278 -43.97 22.49 25.28
N PHE A 279 -44.04 22.23 23.98
CA PHE A 279 -44.40 23.24 22.97
C PHE A 279 -45.56 22.81 22.09
N LEU A 280 -45.76 21.51 21.89
CA LEU A 280 -46.85 20.95 21.12
C LEU A 280 -47.93 20.35 22.03
N SER A 281 -49.18 20.36 21.56
CA SER A 281 -50.30 19.67 22.20
C SER A 281 -50.10 18.15 22.20
N PRO A 282 -50.78 17.41 23.10
CA PRO A 282 -50.66 15.95 23.17
C PRO A 282 -51.02 15.21 21.87
N ASP A 283 -51.97 15.75 21.11
CA ASP A 283 -52.37 15.25 19.79
C ASP A 283 -51.42 15.67 18.66
N GLY A 284 -50.58 16.68 18.88
CA GLY A 284 -49.63 17.20 17.89
C GLY A 284 -50.19 18.27 16.95
N HIS A 285 -51.45 18.69 17.14
CA HIS A 285 -52.15 19.60 16.24
C HIS A 285 -52.02 21.09 16.60
N ALA A 286 -51.43 21.42 17.75
CA ALA A 286 -51.20 22.80 18.14
C ALA A 286 -49.78 23.03 18.65
N VAL A 287 -49.23 24.22 18.39
CA VAL A 287 -47.91 24.67 18.85
C VAL A 287 -48.01 26.05 19.49
N ARG A 288 -47.27 26.26 20.57
CA ARG A 288 -47.12 27.53 21.28
C ARG A 288 -45.72 28.11 21.19
#